data_AF-A0A1E7LA40-F1
#
_entry.id   AF-A0A1E7LA40-F1
#
_cell.length_a   1.000
_cell.length_b   1.000
_cell.length_c   1.000
_cell.angle_alpha   90.00
_cell.angle_beta   90.00
_cell.angle_gamma   90.00
#
_symmetry.space_group_name_H-M   'P 1'
#
loop_
_entity.id
_entity.type
_entity.pdbx_description
1 polymer ?
#
loop_
_entity_poly.entity_id
_entity_poly.type
_entity_poly.pdbx_seq_one_letter_code
_entity_poly.pdbx_strand_id
1 'polypeptide(L)'
;MCVAAWLAEHDVPAVRLADVPGQPVEVSGRPVTFWIELPAHQHGSAADVAQLLRQLHALPRPDFELPLVDPFVRVPERLQAATTLSTADRTWLRSLHQDLAEAWNAQPLTGRLCAVHGDAWPGNLVRTVDGPKMLDLERFSLGPPEWDLVSTAVRRWTTGAVTAAEYDEFCSAYGSDVTRWDGYELLARARELRMVTYAAQHAASNPEWAQQAQFRVDCLRGRHGPRPWNWSGIM
;
A
#
# COMPACT_ATOMS: atom_id res chain seq x y z
N MET A 1 17.10 5.98 1.47
CA MET A 1 18.00 6.01 2.65
C MET A 1 17.65 7.13 3.62
N CYS A 2 17.39 8.38 3.17
CA CYS A 2 16.98 9.49 4.05
C CYS A 2 15.80 9.13 4.96
N VAL A 3 14.77 8.48 4.41
CA VAL A 3 13.63 7.96 5.19
C VAL A 3 14.07 7.04 6.33
N ALA A 4 14.93 6.05 6.07
CA ALA A 4 15.39 5.12 7.09
C ALA A 4 16.17 5.80 8.22
N ALA A 5 17.02 6.78 7.86
CA ALA A 5 17.76 7.58 8.85
C ALA A 5 16.82 8.44 9.69
N TRP A 6 15.85 9.09 9.07
CA TRP A 6 14.86 9.93 9.75
C TRP A 6 13.94 9.15 10.68
N LEU A 7 13.50 7.95 10.27
CA LEU A 7 12.77 7.02 11.15
C LEU A 7 13.64 6.54 12.32
N ALA A 8 14.97 6.49 12.16
CA ALA A 8 15.87 6.14 13.25
C ALA A 8 16.06 7.29 14.24
N GLU A 9 16.20 8.52 13.74
CA GLU A 9 16.29 9.74 14.55
C GLU A 9 15.05 9.97 15.43
N HIS A 10 13.88 9.57 14.94
CA HIS A 10 12.60 9.71 15.66
C HIS A 10 12.18 8.44 16.41
N ASP A 11 13.09 7.48 16.60
CA ASP A 11 12.85 6.21 17.30
C ASP A 11 11.65 5.39 16.78
N VAL A 12 11.26 5.58 15.50
CA VAL A 12 10.20 4.78 14.89
C VAL A 12 10.72 3.38 14.62
N PRO A 13 9.98 2.31 15.02
CA PRO A 13 10.37 0.93 14.77
C PRO A 13 10.31 0.60 13.26
N ALA A 14 11.45 0.68 12.60
CA ALA A 14 11.62 0.33 11.18
C ALA A 14 12.94 -0.41 10.96
N VAL A 15 13.10 -1.02 9.79
CA VAL A 15 14.40 -1.54 9.33
C VAL A 15 15.47 -0.46 9.39
N ARG A 16 16.67 -0.85 9.77
CA ARG A 16 17.82 0.04 9.93
C ARG A 16 18.84 -0.22 8.82
N LEU A 17 19.42 0.85 8.29
CA LEU A 17 20.55 0.74 7.38
C LEU A 17 21.74 0.15 8.15
N ALA A 18 22.48 -0.75 7.50
CA ALA A 18 23.77 -1.19 8.02
C ALA A 18 24.79 -0.07 7.85
N ASP A 19 25.75 0.02 8.78
CA ASP A 19 26.84 1.00 8.71
C ASP A 19 27.89 0.57 7.66
N VAL A 20 27.56 0.84 6.39
CA VAL A 20 28.45 0.62 5.24
C VAL A 20 28.78 1.99 4.64
N PRO A 21 30.06 2.39 4.59
CA PRO A 21 30.48 3.66 4.02
C PRO A 21 30.09 3.80 2.54
N GLY A 22 29.60 4.99 2.16
CA GLY A 22 29.35 5.31 0.75
C GLY A 22 28.11 4.67 0.13
N GLN A 23 27.14 4.22 0.94
CA GLN A 23 25.85 3.76 0.39
C GLN A 23 25.06 4.91 -0.28
N PRO A 24 24.27 4.61 -1.33
CA PRO A 24 24.13 3.29 -1.95
C PRO A 24 25.38 2.94 -2.76
N VAL A 25 25.81 1.69 -2.71
CA VAL A 25 26.96 1.22 -3.51
C VAL A 25 26.48 0.89 -4.91
N GLU A 26 27.21 1.32 -5.94
CA GLU A 26 26.91 0.94 -7.31
C GLU A 26 27.51 -0.44 -7.64
N VAL A 27 26.68 -1.38 -8.05
CA VAL A 27 27.10 -2.70 -8.51
C VAL A 27 26.49 -2.96 -9.88
N SER A 28 27.33 -3.09 -10.91
CA SER A 28 26.90 -3.31 -12.30
C SER A 28 25.84 -2.28 -12.77
N GLY A 29 26.03 -1.00 -12.44
CA GLY A 29 25.12 0.09 -12.78
C GLY A 29 23.80 0.10 -12.00
N ARG A 30 23.70 -0.67 -10.90
CA ARG A 30 22.51 -0.72 -10.03
C ARG A 30 22.86 -0.22 -8.63
N PRO A 31 22.04 0.66 -8.02
CA PRO A 31 22.23 1.05 -6.64
C PRO A 31 21.86 -0.11 -5.71
N VAL A 32 22.74 -0.42 -4.77
CA VAL A 32 22.57 -1.47 -3.75
C VAL A 32 22.66 -0.83 -2.36
N THR A 33 21.75 -1.23 -1.48
CA THR A 33 21.73 -0.83 -0.07
C THR A 33 21.77 -2.06 0.82
N PHE A 34 22.41 -1.92 1.98
CA PHE A 34 22.64 -2.92 2.99
C PHE A 34 21.89 -2.53 4.26
N TRP A 35 21.21 -3.51 4.83
CA TRP A 35 20.30 -3.32 5.95
C TRP A 35 20.66 -4.30 7.06
N ILE A 36 20.39 -3.92 8.29
CA ILE A 36 20.53 -4.82 9.43
C ILE A 36 19.45 -5.90 9.29
N GLU A 37 19.88 -7.16 9.24
CA GLU A 37 18.98 -8.31 9.18
C GLU A 37 18.06 -8.33 10.41
N LEU A 38 16.77 -8.54 10.18
CA LEU A 38 15.81 -8.69 11.25
C LEU A 38 15.87 -10.12 11.82
N PRO A 39 15.61 -10.29 13.12
CA PRO A 39 15.39 -11.62 13.67
C PRO A 39 14.15 -12.27 13.03
N ALA A 40 13.91 -13.54 13.38
CA ALA A 40 12.72 -14.26 12.95
C ALA A 40 11.45 -13.42 13.21
N HIS A 41 10.64 -13.26 12.17
CA HIS A 41 9.49 -12.37 12.17
C HIS A 41 8.33 -12.99 11.41
N GLN A 42 7.14 -12.48 11.72
CA GLN A 42 5.88 -12.87 11.09
C GLN A 42 5.11 -11.62 10.68
N HIS A 43 4.06 -11.79 9.88
CA HIS A 43 3.16 -10.69 9.54
C HIS A 43 2.61 -10.02 10.83
N GLY A 44 2.48 -8.70 10.80
CA GLY A 44 1.85 -7.96 11.89
C GLY A 44 0.35 -8.24 11.99
N SER A 45 -0.20 -7.95 13.17
CA SER A 45 -1.65 -7.84 13.35
C SER A 45 -2.18 -6.51 12.82
N ALA A 46 -3.50 -6.37 12.67
CA ALA A 46 -4.11 -5.09 12.34
C ALA A 46 -3.78 -4.02 13.41
N ALA A 47 -3.75 -4.40 14.69
CA ALA A 47 -3.33 -3.53 15.78
C ALA A 47 -1.88 -3.01 15.63
N ASP A 48 -0.94 -3.88 15.24
CA ASP A 48 0.46 -3.46 15.01
C ASP A 48 0.56 -2.44 13.89
N VAL A 49 -0.18 -2.66 12.79
CA VAL A 49 -0.23 -1.72 11.67
C VAL A 49 -0.73 -0.37 12.15
N ALA A 50 -1.86 -0.34 12.88
CA ALA A 50 -2.44 0.88 13.42
C ALA A 50 -1.48 1.63 14.37
N GLN A 51 -0.83 0.92 15.29
CA GLN A 51 0.10 1.52 16.25
C GLN A 51 1.30 2.16 15.57
N LEU A 52 1.93 1.44 14.63
CA LEU A 52 3.07 1.94 13.87
C LEU A 52 2.68 3.13 12.98
N LEU A 53 1.53 3.05 12.28
CA LEU A 53 1.04 4.17 11.48
C LEU A 53 0.73 5.39 12.33
N ARG A 54 0.15 5.21 13.52
CA ARG A 54 -0.11 6.33 14.44
C ARG A 54 1.19 7.02 14.87
N GLN A 55 2.24 6.26 15.15
CA GLN A 55 3.57 6.81 15.47
C GLN A 55 4.14 7.57 14.27
N LEU A 56 4.12 6.97 13.07
CA LEU A 56 4.60 7.60 11.84
C LEU A 56 3.87 8.90 11.53
N HIS A 57 2.55 8.87 11.51
CA HIS A 57 1.72 10.01 11.15
C HIS A 57 1.79 11.14 12.19
N ALA A 58 2.26 10.87 13.40
CA ALA A 58 2.47 11.88 14.44
C ALA A 58 3.80 12.64 14.28
N LEU A 59 4.74 12.13 13.48
CA LEU A 59 6.04 12.77 13.28
C LEU A 59 5.92 14.14 12.58
N PRO A 60 6.88 15.06 12.84
CA PRO A 60 7.00 16.27 12.04
C PRO A 60 7.29 15.94 10.58
N ARG A 61 7.08 16.89 9.68
CA ARG A 61 7.50 16.73 8.29
C ARG A 61 9.04 16.59 8.25
N PRO A 62 9.60 15.64 7.47
CA PRO A 62 11.05 15.55 7.32
C PRO A 62 11.62 16.78 6.59
N ASP A 63 12.88 17.10 6.91
CA ASP A 63 13.60 18.22 6.26
C ASP A 63 14.07 17.89 4.84
N PHE A 64 14.05 16.62 4.44
CA PHE A 64 14.31 16.20 3.07
C PHE A 64 13.01 16.10 2.26
N GLU A 65 13.14 16.18 0.94
CA GLU A 65 12.00 16.10 0.05
C GLU A 65 11.42 14.70 -0.01
N LEU A 66 10.11 14.60 0.21
CA LEU A 66 9.30 13.43 -0.08
C LEU A 66 8.41 13.74 -1.29
N PRO A 67 8.25 12.80 -2.25
CA PRO A 67 7.27 12.97 -3.29
C PRO A 67 5.87 13.06 -2.67
N LEU A 68 4.97 13.81 -3.31
CA LEU A 68 3.55 13.74 -2.96
C LEU A 68 3.03 12.34 -3.28
N VAL A 69 2.05 11.88 -2.49
CA VAL A 69 1.41 10.59 -2.75
C VAL A 69 0.78 10.59 -4.14
N ASP A 70 1.08 9.53 -4.89
CA ASP A 70 0.41 9.20 -6.13
C ASP A 70 -0.28 7.83 -5.97
N PRO A 71 -1.61 7.79 -5.79
CA PRO A 71 -2.37 6.55 -5.68
C PRO A 71 -2.22 5.64 -6.89
N PHE A 72 -1.84 6.18 -8.06
CA PHE A 72 -1.80 5.48 -9.34
C PHE A 72 -0.39 5.12 -9.79
N VAL A 73 0.63 5.31 -8.93
CA VAL A 73 2.00 4.91 -9.26
C VAL A 73 2.05 3.43 -9.70
N ARG A 74 2.71 3.16 -10.83
CA ARG A 74 2.82 1.85 -11.52
C ARG A 74 1.54 1.34 -12.19
N VAL A 75 0.39 1.99 -12.04
CA VAL A 75 -0.89 1.54 -12.64
C VAL A 75 -0.83 1.55 -14.17
N PRO A 76 -0.36 2.61 -14.85
CA PRO A 76 -0.24 2.63 -16.31
C PRO A 76 0.62 1.47 -16.87
N GLU A 77 1.77 1.22 -16.25
CA GLU A 77 2.71 0.16 -16.65
C GLU A 77 2.09 -1.23 -16.44
N ARG A 78 1.38 -1.43 -15.33
CA ARG A 78 0.65 -2.67 -15.04
C ARG A 78 -0.47 -2.92 -16.05
N LEU A 79 -1.20 -1.87 -16.45
CA LEU A 79 -2.25 -1.96 -17.46
C LEU A 79 -1.69 -2.32 -18.84
N GLN A 80 -0.51 -1.80 -19.18
CA GLN A 80 0.19 -2.18 -20.42
C GLN A 80 0.63 -3.65 -20.38
N ALA A 81 1.11 -4.12 -19.23
CA ALA A 81 1.57 -5.49 -19.02
C ALA A 81 0.44 -6.52 -18.91
N ALA A 82 -0.83 -6.12 -18.74
CA ALA A 82 -1.99 -6.99 -18.52
C ALA A 82 -2.44 -7.81 -19.75
N THR A 83 -1.51 -8.45 -20.46
CA THR A 83 -1.72 -9.09 -21.77
C THR A 83 -2.64 -10.31 -21.75
N THR A 84 -2.88 -10.91 -20.59
CA THR A 84 -3.80 -12.04 -20.40
C THR A 84 -5.28 -11.63 -20.37
N LEU A 85 -5.58 -10.35 -20.16
CA LEU A 85 -6.94 -9.83 -20.14
C LEU A 85 -7.44 -9.49 -21.55
N SER A 86 -8.76 -9.61 -21.75
CA SER A 86 -9.41 -9.20 -22.98
C SER A 86 -9.17 -7.71 -23.30
N THR A 87 -9.19 -7.34 -24.58
CA THR A 87 -9.09 -5.93 -24.99
C THR A 87 -10.22 -5.08 -24.39
N ALA A 88 -11.42 -5.64 -24.24
CA ALA A 88 -12.55 -4.97 -23.60
C ALA A 88 -12.29 -4.68 -22.11
N ASP A 89 -11.73 -5.62 -21.37
CA ASP A 89 -11.40 -5.45 -19.96
C ASP A 89 -10.24 -4.47 -19.75
N ARG A 90 -9.19 -4.55 -20.56
CA ARG A 90 -8.09 -3.56 -20.52
C ARG A 90 -8.57 -2.15 -20.83
N THR A 91 -9.49 -1.99 -21.78
CA THR A 91 -10.06 -0.68 -22.12
C THR A 91 -10.90 -0.13 -20.97
N TRP A 92 -11.72 -0.97 -20.36
CA TRP A 92 -12.51 -0.58 -19.19
C TRP A 92 -11.63 -0.20 -18.00
N LEU A 93 -10.57 -0.96 -17.71
CA LEU A 93 -9.63 -0.62 -16.63
C LEU A 93 -8.89 0.70 -16.88
N ARG A 94 -8.55 1.02 -18.14
CA ARG A 94 -7.97 2.33 -18.49
C ARG A 94 -8.95 3.48 -18.25
N SER A 95 -10.23 3.31 -18.62
CA SER A 95 -11.28 4.30 -18.33
C SER A 95 -11.45 4.48 -16.82
N LEU A 96 -11.53 3.37 -16.07
CA LEU A 96 -11.60 3.40 -14.60
C LEU A 96 -10.41 4.15 -13.98
N HIS A 97 -9.20 3.91 -14.48
CA HIS A 97 -8.01 4.62 -14.05
C HIS A 97 -8.10 6.13 -14.34
N GLN A 98 -8.54 6.51 -15.54
CA GLN A 98 -8.72 7.91 -15.92
C GLN A 98 -9.74 8.61 -15.02
N ASP A 99 -10.92 8.02 -14.82
CA ASP A 99 -11.98 8.58 -13.97
C ASP A 99 -11.49 8.80 -12.53
N LEU A 100 -10.75 7.83 -11.97
CA LEU A 100 -10.20 7.94 -10.61
C LEU A 100 -9.07 8.96 -10.52
N ALA A 101 -8.20 9.06 -11.54
CA ALA A 101 -7.13 10.05 -11.60
C ALA A 101 -7.67 11.47 -11.74
N GLU A 102 -8.72 11.67 -12.55
CA GLU A 102 -9.42 12.94 -12.67
C GLU A 102 -10.07 13.33 -11.34
N ALA A 103 -10.76 12.40 -10.67
CA ALA A 103 -11.37 12.64 -9.36
C ALA A 103 -10.32 12.99 -8.29
N TRP A 104 -9.17 12.31 -8.29
CA TRP A 104 -8.05 12.62 -7.40
C TRP A 104 -7.48 14.01 -7.64
N ASN A 105 -7.24 14.38 -8.91
CA ASN A 105 -6.69 15.68 -9.26
C ASN A 105 -7.68 16.84 -9.01
N ALA A 106 -8.99 16.56 -9.03
CA ALA A 106 -10.02 17.55 -8.75
C ALA A 106 -10.18 17.86 -7.25
N GLN A 107 -9.66 17.00 -6.36
CA GLN A 107 -9.71 17.21 -4.91
C GLN A 107 -8.38 17.79 -4.42
N PRO A 108 -8.31 19.09 -4.07
CA PRO A 108 -7.12 19.61 -3.43
C PRO A 108 -6.88 18.84 -2.12
N LEU A 109 -5.62 18.47 -1.88
CA LEU A 109 -5.19 17.88 -0.61
C LEU A 109 -5.27 18.95 0.50
N THR A 110 -6.48 19.24 0.97
CA THR A 110 -6.77 20.30 1.96
C THR A 110 -6.64 19.82 3.40
N GLY A 111 -6.49 18.50 3.60
CA GLY A 111 -6.26 17.88 4.90
C GLY A 111 -4.83 18.03 5.39
N ARG A 112 -4.59 17.59 6.64
CA ARG A 112 -3.24 17.48 7.19
C ARG A 112 -2.44 16.48 6.35
N LEU A 113 -1.34 16.94 5.78
CA LEU A 113 -0.34 16.07 5.15
C LEU A 113 0.70 15.63 6.16
N CYS A 114 1.06 14.35 6.13
CA CYS A 114 2.16 13.78 6.89
C CYS A 114 2.96 12.82 6.03
N ALA A 115 4.11 12.35 6.55
CA ALA A 115 4.76 11.20 5.96
C ALA A 115 3.81 10.00 6.05
N VAL A 116 3.60 9.33 4.93
CA VAL A 116 2.86 8.07 4.82
C VAL A 116 3.80 6.99 4.32
N HIS A 117 3.63 5.76 4.79
CA HIS A 117 4.39 4.61 4.34
C HIS A 117 4.11 4.31 2.87
N GLY A 118 2.86 4.46 2.43
CA GLY A 118 2.42 4.25 1.05
C GLY A 118 2.07 2.80 0.70
N ASP A 119 2.48 1.83 1.50
CA ASP A 119 2.17 0.41 1.33
C ASP A 119 2.01 -0.30 2.68
N ALA A 120 1.23 0.30 3.58
CA ALA A 120 1.05 -0.20 4.93
C ALA A 120 0.07 -1.36 5.02
N TRP A 121 0.59 -2.59 5.06
CA TRP A 121 -0.16 -3.81 5.33
C TRP A 121 0.68 -4.80 6.14
N PRO A 122 0.08 -5.83 6.76
CA PRO A 122 0.78 -6.79 7.63
C PRO A 122 2.07 -7.43 7.10
N GLY A 123 2.28 -7.51 5.78
CA GLY A 123 3.53 -8.02 5.20
C GLY A 123 4.68 -7.02 5.24
N ASN A 124 4.37 -5.72 5.22
CA ASN A 124 5.36 -4.64 5.33
C ASN A 124 5.46 -4.07 6.76
N LEU A 125 4.56 -4.47 7.65
CA LEU A 125 4.60 -4.13 9.07
C LEU A 125 4.60 -5.44 9.86
N VAL A 126 5.80 -5.94 10.13
CA VAL A 126 6.02 -7.28 10.67
C VAL A 126 6.20 -7.24 12.18
N ARG A 127 5.90 -8.35 12.87
CA ARG A 127 6.18 -8.51 14.29
C ARG A 127 7.46 -9.34 14.47
N THR A 128 8.41 -8.80 15.24
CA THR A 128 9.57 -9.55 15.71
C THR A 128 9.49 -9.79 17.23
N VAL A 129 10.47 -10.51 17.78
CA VAL A 129 10.64 -10.66 19.24
C VAL A 129 10.83 -9.32 19.97
N ASP A 130 11.31 -8.29 19.25
CA ASP A 130 11.54 -6.94 19.78
C ASP A 130 10.35 -5.99 19.53
N GLY A 131 9.23 -6.51 19.02
CA GLY A 131 8.03 -5.76 18.69
C GLY A 131 7.82 -5.52 17.19
N PRO A 132 6.81 -4.70 16.82
CA PRO A 132 6.48 -4.46 15.43
C PRO A 132 7.54 -3.58 14.74
N LYS A 133 7.80 -3.82 13.44
CA LYS A 133 8.76 -3.09 12.60
C LYS A 133 8.17 -2.80 11.22
N MET A 134 8.38 -1.59 10.71
CA MET A 134 8.11 -1.24 9.30
C MET A 134 9.26 -1.69 8.39
N LEU A 135 8.89 -2.26 7.25
CA LEU A 135 9.75 -2.68 6.16
C LEU A 135 9.41 -1.86 4.89
N ASP A 136 10.10 -2.14 3.79
CA ASP A 136 9.71 -1.68 2.45
C ASP A 136 9.44 -0.16 2.33
N LEU A 137 10.48 0.62 2.60
CA LEU A 137 10.39 2.08 2.71
C LEU A 137 10.38 2.81 1.35
N GLU A 138 10.25 2.09 0.23
CA GLU A 138 10.38 2.67 -1.12
C GLU A 138 9.18 3.54 -1.53
N ARG A 139 8.01 3.34 -0.91
CA ARG A 139 6.76 4.07 -1.22
C ARG A 139 6.49 5.26 -0.31
N PHE A 140 7.43 5.60 0.57
CA PHE A 140 7.27 6.72 1.47
C PHE A 140 7.02 8.01 0.69
N SER A 141 6.00 8.74 1.10
CA SER A 141 5.55 9.95 0.42
C SER A 141 4.91 10.91 1.43
N LEU A 142 4.65 12.14 0.99
CA LEU A 142 3.87 13.12 1.74
C LEU A 142 2.42 13.02 1.26
N GLY A 143 1.49 12.74 2.17
CA GLY A 143 0.09 12.48 1.81
C GLY A 143 -0.88 12.57 2.99
N PRO A 144 -2.18 12.44 2.73
CA PRO A 144 -3.17 12.27 3.77
C PRO A 144 -2.95 10.92 4.48
N PRO A 145 -2.96 10.85 5.82
CA PRO A 145 -2.75 9.61 6.56
C PRO A 145 -3.76 8.51 6.17
N GLU A 146 -4.93 8.91 5.69
CA GLU A 146 -6.00 8.04 5.21
C GLU A 146 -5.52 7.09 4.10
N TRP A 147 -4.49 7.45 3.33
CA TRP A 147 -3.94 6.58 2.28
C TRP A 147 -3.36 5.26 2.80
N ASP A 148 -2.75 5.29 3.98
CA ASP A 148 -2.25 4.07 4.63
C ASP A 148 -3.39 3.30 5.30
N LEU A 149 -4.34 4.01 5.93
CA LEU A 149 -5.48 3.40 6.63
C LEU A 149 -6.42 2.65 5.68
N VAL A 150 -6.63 3.19 4.48
CA VAL A 150 -7.55 2.62 3.50
C VAL A 150 -7.15 1.20 3.10
N SER A 151 -5.86 0.84 3.19
CA SER A 151 -5.38 -0.51 2.88
C SER A 151 -6.02 -1.55 3.80
N THR A 152 -6.10 -1.29 5.10
CA THR A 152 -6.76 -2.20 6.06
C THR A 152 -8.28 -2.20 5.85
N ALA A 153 -8.90 -1.06 5.57
CA ALA A 153 -10.33 -0.97 5.29
C ALA A 153 -10.72 -1.76 4.01
N VAL A 154 -9.94 -1.66 2.93
CA VAL A 154 -10.14 -2.47 1.71
C VAL A 154 -9.99 -3.96 2.01
N ARG A 155 -9.04 -4.35 2.87
CA ARG A 155 -8.93 -5.75 3.30
C ARG A 155 -10.14 -6.21 4.12
N ARG A 156 -10.79 -5.34 4.88
CA ARG A 156 -12.03 -5.65 5.61
C ARG A 156 -13.25 -5.73 4.69
N TRP A 157 -13.44 -4.73 3.84
CA TRP A 157 -14.68 -4.52 3.10
C TRP A 157 -14.66 -5.10 1.70
N THR A 158 -13.52 -5.11 1.01
CA THR A 158 -13.40 -5.63 -0.37
C THR A 158 -12.97 -7.08 -0.38
N THR A 159 -11.92 -7.44 0.35
CA THR A 159 -11.39 -8.81 0.28
C THR A 159 -11.85 -9.70 1.42
N GLY A 160 -12.34 -9.16 2.53
CA GLY A 160 -12.71 -9.95 3.71
C GLY A 160 -11.52 -10.57 4.46
N ALA A 161 -10.28 -10.20 4.10
CA ALA A 161 -9.05 -10.71 4.71
C ALA A 161 -8.76 -10.12 6.11
N VAL A 162 -9.58 -9.17 6.57
CA VAL A 162 -9.59 -8.63 7.92
C VAL A 162 -10.99 -8.80 8.47
N THR A 163 -11.11 -9.38 9.65
CA THR A 163 -12.40 -9.58 10.35
C THR A 163 -12.94 -8.28 10.93
N ALA A 164 -14.22 -8.26 11.33
CA ALA A 164 -14.79 -7.09 11.98
C ALA A 164 -14.04 -6.73 13.29
N ALA A 165 -13.75 -7.73 14.12
CA ALA A 165 -13.04 -7.53 15.39
C ALA A 165 -11.63 -6.94 15.19
N GLU A 166 -10.87 -7.45 14.20
CA GLU A 166 -9.54 -6.91 13.87
C GLU A 166 -9.63 -5.48 13.31
N TYR A 167 -10.67 -5.16 12.53
CA TYR A 167 -10.87 -3.80 12.02
C TYR A 167 -11.27 -2.82 13.13
N ASP A 168 -12.11 -3.25 14.08
CA ASP A 168 -12.48 -2.46 15.25
C ASP A 168 -11.24 -2.19 16.13
N GLU A 169 -10.39 -3.20 16.32
CA GLU A 169 -9.11 -3.06 17.03
C GLU A 169 -8.16 -2.10 16.29
N PHE A 170 -8.06 -2.20 14.96
CA PHE A 170 -7.29 -1.26 14.14
C PHE A 170 -7.77 0.18 14.33
N CYS A 171 -9.09 0.42 14.24
CA CYS A 171 -9.67 1.75 14.40
C CYS A 171 -9.44 2.30 15.81
N SER A 172 -9.58 1.44 16.84
CA SER A 172 -9.33 1.81 18.24
C SER A 172 -7.85 2.17 18.48
N ALA A 173 -6.92 1.36 17.98
CA ALA A 173 -5.48 1.57 18.14
C ALA A 173 -4.98 2.83 17.40
N TYR A 174 -5.49 3.08 16.20
CA TYR A 174 -5.14 4.27 15.42
C TYR A 174 -5.86 5.53 15.96
N GLY A 175 -7.11 5.38 16.37
CA GLY A 175 -7.96 6.46 16.91
C GLY A 175 -8.96 7.05 15.90
N SER A 176 -9.11 6.47 14.71
CA SER A 176 -10.15 6.87 13.76
C SER A 176 -10.52 5.74 12.80
N ASP A 177 -11.72 5.83 12.23
CA ASP A 177 -12.24 4.93 11.21
C ASP A 177 -12.24 5.67 9.87
N VAL A 178 -11.34 5.26 8.96
CA VAL A 178 -11.16 5.89 7.65
C VAL A 178 -12.41 5.82 6.79
N THR A 179 -13.31 4.86 7.03
CA THR A 179 -14.55 4.70 6.23
C THR A 179 -15.54 5.84 6.44
N ARG A 180 -15.36 6.62 7.52
CA ARG A 180 -16.18 7.80 7.84
C ARG A 180 -15.68 9.09 7.19
N TRP A 181 -14.52 9.04 6.54
CA TRP A 181 -13.96 10.18 5.84
C TRP A 181 -14.53 10.27 4.42
N ASP A 182 -14.95 11.46 4.00
CA ASP A 182 -15.64 11.68 2.72
C ASP A 182 -14.84 11.20 1.50
N GLY A 183 -13.51 11.24 1.57
CA GLY A 183 -12.62 10.77 0.49
C GLY A 183 -12.36 9.25 0.47
N TYR A 184 -12.96 8.50 1.41
CA TYR A 184 -12.73 7.06 1.56
C TYR A 184 -12.97 6.28 0.26
N GLU A 185 -14.14 6.51 -0.37
CA GLU A 185 -14.57 5.77 -1.56
C GLU A 185 -13.55 5.90 -2.70
N LEU A 186 -12.99 7.09 -2.90
CA LEU A 186 -11.98 7.36 -3.91
C LEU A 186 -10.69 6.57 -3.64
N LEU A 187 -10.16 6.65 -2.42
CA LEU A 187 -8.92 5.96 -2.06
C LEU A 187 -9.08 4.44 -2.02
N ALA A 188 -10.25 3.96 -1.58
CA ALA A 188 -10.58 2.54 -1.60
C ALA A 188 -10.59 2.02 -3.04
N ARG A 189 -11.27 2.71 -3.96
CA ARG A 189 -11.29 2.34 -5.38
C ARG A 189 -9.91 2.43 -6.05
N ALA A 190 -9.07 3.40 -5.67
CA ALA A 190 -7.69 3.47 -6.13
C ALA A 190 -6.86 2.25 -5.65
N ARG A 191 -7.00 1.85 -4.38
CA ARG A 191 -6.36 0.63 -3.86
C ARG A 191 -6.87 -0.63 -4.56
N GLU A 192 -8.18 -0.75 -4.78
CA GLU A 192 -8.77 -1.86 -5.52
C GLU A 192 -8.18 -1.95 -6.93
N LEU A 193 -8.11 -0.83 -7.66
CA LEU A 193 -7.48 -0.76 -8.98
C LEU A 193 -6.01 -1.20 -8.95
N ARG A 194 -5.24 -0.76 -7.94
CA ARG A 194 -3.84 -1.21 -7.77
C ARG A 194 -3.76 -2.73 -7.59
N MET A 195 -4.65 -3.32 -6.79
CA MET A 195 -4.68 -4.77 -6.55
C MET A 195 -5.06 -5.55 -7.80
N VAL A 196 -6.02 -5.06 -8.59
CA VAL A 196 -6.43 -5.71 -9.86
C VAL A 196 -5.32 -5.60 -10.90
N THR A 197 -4.72 -4.42 -11.06
CA THR A 197 -3.66 -4.22 -12.06
C THR A 197 -2.37 -4.95 -11.69
N TYR A 198 -2.05 -5.06 -10.39
CA TYR A 198 -0.96 -5.90 -9.92
C TYR A 198 -1.18 -7.37 -10.29
N ALA A 199 -2.39 -7.89 -10.07
CA ALA A 199 -2.75 -9.26 -10.46
C ALA A 199 -2.63 -9.49 -11.97
N ALA A 200 -3.13 -8.54 -12.76
CA ALA A 200 -3.09 -8.62 -14.21
C ALA A 200 -1.67 -8.60 -14.77
N GLN A 201 -0.78 -7.79 -14.16
CA GLN A 201 0.65 -7.81 -14.48
C GLN A 201 1.29 -9.18 -14.15
N HIS A 202 1.02 -9.74 -12.97
CA HIS A 202 1.61 -11.03 -12.56
C HIS A 202 1.14 -12.17 -13.45
N ALA A 203 -0.14 -12.17 -13.84
CA ALA A 203 -0.71 -13.16 -14.74
C ALA A 203 -0.01 -13.20 -16.11
N ALA A 204 0.58 -12.09 -16.56
CA ALA A 204 1.28 -12.03 -17.85
C ALA A 204 2.59 -12.82 -17.86
N SER A 205 3.29 -12.90 -16.73
CA SER A 205 4.50 -13.71 -16.57
C SER A 205 4.26 -15.06 -15.89
N ASN A 206 3.08 -15.25 -15.28
CA ASN A 206 2.73 -16.47 -14.57
C ASN A 206 1.26 -16.86 -14.83
N PRO A 207 0.99 -17.77 -15.80
CA PRO A 207 -0.36 -18.12 -16.23
C PRO A 207 -1.27 -18.70 -15.13
N GLU A 208 -0.73 -19.23 -14.02
CA GLU A 208 -1.54 -19.77 -12.93
C GLU A 208 -2.44 -18.70 -12.29
N TRP A 209 -2.01 -17.43 -12.34
CA TRP A 209 -2.75 -16.29 -11.80
C TRP A 209 -3.77 -15.69 -12.77
N ALA A 210 -3.88 -16.19 -14.01
CA ALA A 210 -4.79 -15.62 -15.01
C ALA A 210 -6.26 -15.66 -14.57
N GLN A 211 -6.70 -16.75 -13.95
CA GLN A 211 -8.07 -16.86 -13.43
C GLN A 211 -8.34 -15.86 -12.30
N GLN A 212 -7.37 -15.67 -11.40
CA GLN A 212 -7.49 -14.68 -10.32
C GLN A 212 -7.46 -13.26 -10.85
N ALA A 213 -6.64 -12.95 -11.85
CA ALA A 213 -6.64 -11.65 -12.51
C ALA A 213 -7.99 -11.35 -13.16
N GLN A 214 -8.57 -12.30 -13.90
CA GLN A 214 -9.89 -12.15 -14.49
C GLN A 214 -10.98 -11.99 -13.42
N PHE A 215 -10.97 -12.84 -12.38
CA PHE A 215 -11.93 -12.77 -11.27
C PHE A 215 -11.96 -11.39 -10.61
N ARG A 216 -10.79 -10.79 -10.36
CA ARG A 216 -10.68 -9.45 -9.78
C ARG A 216 -11.27 -8.36 -10.68
N VAL A 217 -11.06 -8.45 -12.00
CA VAL A 217 -11.71 -7.54 -12.96
C VAL A 217 -13.22 -7.72 -12.94
N ASP A 218 -13.68 -8.97 -12.93
CA ASP A 218 -15.10 -9.30 -12.93
C ASP A 218 -15.81 -8.76 -11.68
N CYS A 219 -15.14 -8.82 -10.52
CA CYS A 219 -15.58 -8.20 -9.28
C CYS A 219 -15.79 -6.69 -9.43
N LEU A 220 -14.79 -5.94 -9.91
CA LEU A 220 -14.91 -4.49 -10.07
C LEU A 220 -15.97 -4.08 -11.10
N ARG A 221 -16.26 -4.96 -12.06
CA ARG A 221 -17.31 -4.77 -13.07
C ARG A 221 -18.70 -5.17 -12.59
N GLY A 222 -18.86 -5.58 -11.34
CA GLY A 222 -20.14 -6.00 -10.76
C GLY A 222 -20.62 -7.37 -11.24
N ARG A 223 -19.74 -8.18 -11.86
CA ARG A 223 -20.08 -9.53 -12.36
C ARG A 223 -20.09 -10.61 -11.26
N HIS A 224 -19.67 -10.29 -10.04
CA HIS A 224 -19.60 -11.22 -8.90
C HIS A 224 -20.36 -10.77 -7.65
N GLY A 225 -21.45 -10.01 -7.81
CA GLY A 225 -22.29 -9.61 -6.69
C GLY A 225 -21.59 -8.67 -5.69
N PRO A 226 -22.15 -8.50 -4.48
CA PRO A 226 -21.61 -7.56 -3.50
C PRO A 226 -20.30 -8.07 -2.88
N ARG A 227 -19.49 -7.13 -2.40
CA ARG A 227 -18.31 -7.39 -1.56
C ARG A 227 -18.70 -8.10 -0.24
N PRO A 228 -17.79 -8.82 0.45
CA PRO A 228 -16.39 -9.06 0.08
C PRO A 228 -16.22 -10.20 -0.94
N TRP A 229 -15.23 -10.07 -1.81
CA TRP A 229 -14.98 -11.00 -2.92
C TRP A 229 -13.88 -12.05 -2.65
N ASN A 230 -13.22 -12.03 -1.49
CA ASN A 230 -12.23 -13.05 -1.07
C ASN A 230 -11.12 -13.32 -2.09
N TRP A 231 -10.42 -12.26 -2.53
CA TRP A 231 -9.31 -12.39 -3.48
C TRP A 231 -8.11 -13.12 -2.85
N SER A 232 -7.62 -14.16 -3.51
CA SER A 232 -6.39 -14.85 -3.11
C SER A 232 -5.17 -13.95 -3.24
N GLY A 233 -4.24 -13.99 -2.29
CA GLY A 233 -2.96 -13.30 -2.38
C GLY A 233 -2.15 -13.77 -3.58
N ILE A 234 -1.52 -12.83 -4.30
CA ILE A 234 -0.61 -13.12 -5.42
C ILE A 234 0.80 -12.86 -4.88
N MET A 235 1.64 -13.88 -4.95
CA MET A 235 3.05 -13.85 -4.54
C MET A 235 3.96 -13.72 -5.75
#